data_AF-C7ND54-F1
#
_entry.id   AF-C7ND54-F1
#
_cell.length_a   1.000
_cell.length_b   1.000
_cell.length_c   1.000
_cell.angle_alpha   90.00
_cell.angle_beta   90.00
_cell.angle_gamma   90.00
#
_symmetry.space_group_name_H-M   'P 1'
#
loop_
_entity.id
_entity.type
_entity.pdbx_description
1 polymer ?
#
loop_
_entity_poly.entity_id
_entity_poly.type
_entity_poly.pdbx_seq_one_letter_code
_entity_poly.pdbx_strand_id
1 'polypeptide(L)'
;MKKLLLGFMFICACATTYAYPKNINITKSEGAYIRANFSTLFGKNQICQSIGRTYINFPAIYDGKRPDLDKALLNLIKRGDRNYTSQVYNTASGEIGNWYFNNCKLFPSGIRKIRALDYFYGYMIAFENEG
;
A
#
# COMPACT_ATOMS: atom_id res chain seq x y z
N MET A 1 -11.71 -33.54 -40.75
CA MET A 1 -10.68 -33.54 -39.70
C MET A 1 -9.82 -32.28 -39.84
N LYS A 2 -10.07 -31.26 -39.01
CA LYS A 2 -9.20 -30.07 -38.89
C LYS A 2 -8.76 -29.97 -37.44
N LYS A 3 -7.45 -30.09 -37.21
CA LYS A 3 -6.78 -29.78 -35.94
C LYS A 3 -6.80 -28.26 -35.78
N LEU A 4 -7.33 -27.75 -34.67
CA LEU A 4 -7.04 -26.38 -34.21
C LEU A 4 -6.63 -26.47 -32.74
N LEU A 5 -5.32 -26.50 -32.52
CA LEU A 5 -4.67 -26.11 -31.28
C LEU A 5 -4.73 -24.58 -31.21
N LEU A 6 -5.47 -24.03 -30.25
CA LEU A 6 -5.37 -22.64 -29.80
C LEU A 6 -5.99 -22.63 -28.40
N GLY A 7 -5.30 -22.31 -27.33
CA GLY A 7 -4.01 -21.69 -27.12
C GLY A 7 -4.15 -21.17 -25.70
N PHE A 8 -3.41 -21.76 -24.75
CA PHE A 8 -3.39 -21.30 -23.36
C PHE A 8 -2.94 -19.84 -23.37
N MET A 9 -3.89 -18.90 -23.28
CA MET A 9 -3.59 -17.52 -22.96
C MET A 9 -3.15 -17.52 -21.50
N PHE A 10 -1.84 -17.61 -21.29
CA PHE A 10 -1.20 -17.10 -20.09
C PHE A 10 -1.54 -15.62 -20.01
N ILE A 11 -2.55 -15.29 -19.22
CA ILE A 11 -2.77 -13.91 -18.76
C ILE A 11 -1.59 -13.64 -17.85
N CYS A 12 -0.51 -13.13 -18.44
CA CYS A 12 0.59 -12.55 -17.71
C CYS A 12 0.00 -11.28 -17.07
N ALA A 13 -0.57 -11.44 -15.87
CA ALA A 13 -0.81 -10.32 -14.99
C ALA A 13 0.56 -9.68 -14.80
N CYS A 14 0.79 -8.57 -15.48
CA CYS A 14 1.92 -7.71 -15.18
C CYS A 14 1.70 -7.28 -13.73
N ALA A 15 2.27 -8.03 -12.80
CA ALA A 15 2.53 -7.55 -11.46
C ALA A 15 3.33 -6.27 -11.69
N THR A 16 2.67 -5.12 -11.57
CA THR A 16 3.31 -3.82 -11.57
C THR A 16 4.21 -3.85 -10.34
N THR A 17 5.44 -4.29 -10.53
CA THR A 17 6.48 -4.17 -9.52
C THR A 17 6.67 -2.67 -9.38
N TYR A 18 5.96 -2.07 -8.42
CA TYR A 18 6.23 -0.73 -7.90
C TYR A 18 7.61 -0.80 -7.24
N ALA A 19 8.64 -0.83 -8.10
CA ALA A 19 10.01 -0.76 -7.65
C ALA A 19 10.16 0.56 -6.92
N TYR A 20 10.49 0.50 -5.64
CA TYR A 20 10.73 1.65 -4.80
C TYR A 20 11.83 2.50 -5.46
N PRO A 21 11.54 3.70 -5.99
CA PRO A 21 12.56 4.49 -6.65
C PRO A 21 13.67 4.81 -5.65
N LYS A 22 14.92 4.60 -6.05
CA LYS A 22 16.08 5.14 -5.32
C LYS A 22 15.81 6.64 -5.09
N ASN A 23 15.95 7.10 -3.85
CA ASN A 23 15.78 8.51 -3.39
C ASN A 23 14.41 8.93 -2.81
N ILE A 24 13.63 8.05 -2.18
CA ILE A 24 12.50 8.48 -1.32
C ILE A 24 12.86 8.52 0.17
N ASN A 25 14.15 8.65 0.47
CA ASN A 25 14.64 8.78 1.84
C ASN A 25 14.08 10.04 2.49
N ILE A 26 13.70 9.89 3.76
CA ILE A 26 13.11 10.95 4.56
C ILE A 26 14.23 11.67 5.29
N THR A 27 14.36 12.98 5.08
CA THR A 27 15.27 13.81 5.86
C THR A 27 14.82 13.92 7.31
N LYS A 28 15.71 14.33 8.21
CA LYS A 28 15.36 14.51 9.64
C LYS A 28 14.19 15.47 9.85
N SER A 29 14.14 16.55 9.07
CA SER A 29 13.07 17.57 9.16
C SER A 29 11.74 17.05 8.63
N GLU A 30 11.74 16.31 7.52
CA GLU A 30 10.55 15.65 6.98
C GLU A 30 10.02 14.59 7.96
N GLY A 31 10.90 13.80 8.57
CA GLY A 31 10.52 12.82 9.58
C GLY A 31 9.90 13.48 10.81
N ALA A 32 10.42 14.62 11.25
CA ALA A 32 9.82 15.40 12.34
C ALA A 32 8.44 15.94 11.96
N TYR A 33 8.29 16.46 10.74
CA TYR A 33 7.00 16.93 10.23
C TYR A 33 5.96 15.81 10.17
N ILE A 34 6.31 14.63 9.64
CA ILE A 34 5.41 13.47 9.56
C ILE A 34 4.96 13.05 10.96
N ARG A 35 5.87 13.00 11.94
CA ARG A 35 5.52 12.66 13.32
C ARG A 35 4.59 13.69 13.95
N ALA A 36 4.84 14.99 13.75
CA ALA A 36 4.01 16.06 14.32
C ALA A 36 2.59 16.11 13.70
N ASN A 37 2.44 15.70 12.44
CA ASN A 37 1.18 15.78 11.69
C ASN A 37 0.54 14.42 11.44
N PHE A 38 0.92 13.41 12.21
CA PHE A 38 0.62 12.01 11.90
C PHE A 38 -0.88 11.72 11.76
N SER A 39 -1.69 12.22 12.71
CA SER A 39 -3.15 12.07 12.66
C SER A 39 -3.80 12.84 11.51
N THR A 40 -3.19 13.94 11.07
CA THR A 40 -3.67 14.70 9.90
C THR A 40 -3.39 13.95 8.60
N LEU A 41 -2.23 13.29 8.54
CA LEU A 41 -1.78 12.50 7.39
C LEU A 41 -2.56 11.20 7.22
N PHE A 42 -2.72 10.40 8.28
CA PHE A 42 -3.29 9.05 8.18
C PHE A 42 -4.68 8.92 8.82
N GLY A 43 -5.26 10.02 9.29
CA GLY A 43 -6.53 10.03 10.02
C GLY A 43 -6.39 9.55 11.46
N LYS A 44 -7.54 9.36 12.14
CA LYS A 44 -7.59 8.90 13.54
C LYS A 44 -7.60 7.38 13.70
N ASN A 45 -7.83 6.64 12.61
CA ASN A 45 -7.85 5.18 12.64
C ASN A 45 -6.42 4.64 12.84
N GLN A 46 -6.23 3.87 13.91
CA GLN A 46 -4.93 3.31 14.28
C GLN A 46 -4.36 2.33 13.24
N ILE A 47 -5.22 1.64 12.49
CA ILE A 47 -4.80 0.72 11.43
C ILE A 47 -4.23 1.52 10.25
N CYS A 48 -4.93 2.56 9.79
CA CYS A 48 -4.43 3.49 8.76
C CYS A 48 -3.09 4.10 9.15
N GLN A 49 -2.98 4.55 10.41
CA GLN A 49 -1.75 5.04 10.99
C GLN A 49 -0.61 4.00 10.98
N SER A 50 -0.91 2.75 11.34
CA SER A 50 0.09 1.67 11.36
C SER A 50 0.59 1.32 9.96
N ILE A 51 -0.31 1.27 8.99
CA ILE A 51 0.02 1.08 7.57
C ILE A 51 0.93 2.22 7.10
N GLY A 52 0.50 3.48 7.27
CA GLY A 52 1.28 4.66 6.91
C GLY A 52 2.67 4.67 7.53
N ARG A 53 2.77 4.43 8.85
CA ARG A 53 4.06 4.36 9.56
C ARG A 53 4.98 3.31 8.97
N THR A 54 4.44 2.14 8.66
CA THR A 54 5.23 0.98 8.22
C THR A 54 5.78 1.22 6.82
N TYR A 55 4.92 1.61 5.88
CA TYR A 55 5.32 1.85 4.50
C TYR A 55 6.29 3.03 4.34
N ILE A 56 6.17 4.05 5.19
CA ILE A 56 7.06 5.21 5.20
C ILE A 56 8.43 4.88 5.79
N ASN A 57 8.49 4.09 6.86
CA ASN A 57 9.74 3.77 7.55
C ASN A 57 10.48 2.56 6.96
N PHE A 58 9.79 1.68 6.23
CA PHE A 58 10.36 0.45 5.68
C PHE A 58 10.13 0.36 4.19
N PRO A 59 10.83 1.16 3.38
CA PRO A 59 10.49 1.27 1.97
C PRO A 59 10.82 0.02 1.13
N ALA A 60 11.65 -0.87 1.66
CA ALA A 60 11.86 -2.19 1.07
C ALA A 60 10.56 -3.03 0.95
N ILE A 61 9.47 -2.63 1.65
CA ILE A 61 8.16 -3.27 1.52
C ILE A 61 7.57 -3.13 0.12
N TYR A 62 7.76 -2.00 -0.56
CA TYR A 62 7.22 -1.78 -1.91
C TYR A 62 7.85 -2.72 -2.95
N ASP A 63 9.11 -3.11 -2.74
CA ASP A 63 9.84 -4.09 -3.58
C ASP A 63 9.47 -5.56 -3.25
N GLY A 64 8.54 -5.81 -2.33
CA GLY A 64 8.21 -7.14 -1.85
C GLY A 64 9.32 -7.79 -1.00
N LYS A 65 10.33 -7.03 -0.55
CA LYS A 65 11.46 -7.54 0.26
C LYS A 65 11.13 -7.63 1.74
N ARG A 66 9.97 -7.14 2.18
CA ARG A 66 9.48 -7.22 3.56
C ARG A 66 8.08 -7.86 3.65
N PRO A 67 7.91 -9.09 3.14
CA PRO A 67 6.63 -9.79 3.18
C PRO A 67 6.17 -10.08 4.62
N ASP A 68 7.10 -10.09 5.57
CA ASP A 68 6.82 -10.18 7.00
C ASP A 68 5.99 -8.99 7.51
N LEU A 69 6.32 -7.78 7.04
CA LEU A 69 5.60 -6.55 7.42
C LEU A 69 4.20 -6.51 6.82
N ASP A 70 4.06 -6.87 5.54
CA ASP A 70 2.73 -6.96 4.92
C ASP A 70 1.87 -8.00 5.63
N LYS A 71 2.41 -9.18 5.92
CA LYS A 71 1.66 -10.19 6.68
C LYS A 71 1.23 -9.68 8.06
N ALA A 72 2.09 -8.95 8.76
CA ALA A 72 1.76 -8.35 10.06
C ALA A 72 0.66 -7.29 9.95
N LEU A 73 0.72 -6.41 8.95
CA LEU A 73 -0.31 -5.39 8.69
C LEU A 73 -1.65 -6.01 8.28
N LEU A 74 -1.64 -7.03 7.43
CA LEU A 74 -2.86 -7.75 7.05
C LEU A 74 -3.50 -8.42 8.27
N ASN A 75 -2.69 -9.03 9.15
CA ASN A 75 -3.20 -9.58 10.40
C ASN A 75 -3.75 -8.50 11.34
N LEU A 76 -3.14 -7.32 11.38
CA LEU A 76 -3.66 -6.18 12.12
C LEU A 76 -5.04 -5.76 11.60
N ILE A 77 -5.20 -5.64 10.28
CA ILE A 77 -6.50 -5.35 9.63
C ILE A 77 -7.53 -6.41 10.01
N LYS A 78 -7.24 -7.69 9.79
CA LYS A 78 -8.15 -8.82 10.08
C LYS A 78 -8.63 -8.86 11.53
N ARG A 79 -7.79 -8.42 12.48
CA ARG A 79 -8.13 -8.39 13.90
C ARG A 79 -8.86 -7.10 14.30
N GLY A 80 -8.54 -5.99 13.65
CA GLY A 80 -9.05 -4.66 14.01
C GLY A 80 -10.35 -4.28 13.29
N ASP A 81 -10.58 -4.80 12.09
CA ASP A 81 -11.80 -4.61 11.31
C ASP A 81 -12.67 -5.88 11.36
N ARG A 82 -13.79 -5.80 12.09
CA ARG A 82 -14.74 -6.91 12.26
C ARG A 82 -15.49 -7.26 10.97
N ASN A 83 -15.53 -6.34 10.01
CA ASN A 83 -16.20 -6.54 8.73
C ASN A 83 -15.21 -6.87 7.61
N TYR A 84 -13.95 -7.15 7.97
CA TYR A 84 -12.93 -7.49 6.99
C TYR A 84 -13.38 -8.68 6.15
N THR A 85 -13.45 -8.45 4.84
CA THR A 85 -13.71 -9.47 3.83
C THR A 85 -12.52 -9.48 2.90
N SER A 86 -11.92 -10.67 2.70
CA SER A 86 -10.81 -10.83 1.76
C SER A 86 -11.31 -10.59 0.35
N GLN A 87 -10.56 -9.79 -0.40
CA GLN A 87 -10.92 -9.37 -1.77
C GLN A 87 -10.18 -10.19 -2.83
N VAL A 88 -9.66 -11.37 -2.45
CA VAL A 88 -9.01 -12.35 -3.34
C VAL A 88 -7.79 -11.78 -4.07
N TYR A 89 -7.08 -10.84 -3.45
CA TYR A 89 -5.79 -10.40 -3.98
C TYR A 89 -4.76 -11.52 -3.81
N ASN A 90 -3.92 -11.71 -4.84
CA ASN A 90 -2.86 -12.72 -4.82
C ASN A 90 -1.74 -12.41 -3.81
N THR A 91 -1.72 -11.20 -3.24
CA THR A 91 -0.68 -10.74 -2.31
C THR A 91 -1.28 -10.05 -1.08
N ALA A 92 -0.56 -10.12 0.04
CA ALA A 92 -0.93 -9.39 1.25
C ALA A 92 -0.90 -7.86 1.03
N SER A 93 0.03 -7.36 0.23
CA SER A 93 0.10 -5.94 -0.15
C SER A 93 -1.15 -5.47 -0.90
N GLY A 94 -1.70 -6.30 -1.79
CA GLY A 94 -2.96 -6.01 -2.49
C GLY A 94 -4.15 -5.89 -1.53
N GLU A 95 -4.30 -6.86 -0.62
CA GLU A 95 -5.34 -6.80 0.42
C GLU A 95 -5.21 -5.54 1.30
N ILE A 96 -3.98 -5.19 1.71
CA ILE A 96 -3.72 -4.00 2.54
C ILE A 96 -4.01 -2.72 1.76
N GLY A 97 -3.55 -2.63 0.52
CA GLY A 97 -3.69 -1.48 -0.34
C GLY A 97 -5.16 -1.16 -0.61
N ASN A 98 -5.92 -2.18 -1.03
CA ASN A 98 -7.35 -2.04 -1.25
C ASN A 98 -8.10 -1.71 0.05
N TRP A 99 -7.77 -2.36 1.17
CA TRP A 99 -8.38 -2.01 2.45
C TRP A 99 -8.07 -0.55 2.84
N TYR A 100 -6.81 -0.11 2.68
CA TYR A 100 -6.41 1.27 2.99
C TYR A 100 -7.17 2.26 2.11
N PHE A 101 -7.24 2.03 0.80
CA PHE A 101 -7.98 2.89 -0.14
C PHE A 101 -9.43 3.11 0.31
N ASN A 102 -10.12 2.04 0.71
CA ASN A 102 -11.53 2.10 1.09
C ASN A 102 -11.79 2.67 2.50
N ASN A 103 -10.81 2.61 3.41
CA ASN A 103 -11.04 2.89 4.84
C ASN A 103 -10.24 4.08 5.39
N CYS A 104 -9.27 4.60 4.63
CA CYS A 104 -8.30 5.57 5.12
C CYS A 104 -8.31 6.87 4.32
N LYS A 105 -7.68 7.90 4.90
CA LYS A 105 -7.55 9.19 4.23
C LYS A 105 -6.54 9.10 3.09
N LEU A 106 -6.98 9.50 1.90
CA LEU A 106 -6.16 9.72 0.73
C LEU A 106 -5.91 11.22 0.58
N PHE A 107 -4.68 11.61 0.24
CA PHE A 107 -4.29 12.98 -0.08
C PHE A 107 -4.81 14.09 0.84
N PRO A 108 -4.31 14.18 2.09
CA PRO A 108 -4.66 15.30 2.95
C PRO A 108 -4.26 16.64 2.31
N SER A 109 -5.19 17.60 2.26
CA SER A 109 -4.93 18.95 1.76
C SER A 109 -4.02 19.74 2.72
N GLY A 110 -3.26 20.71 2.17
CA GLY A 110 -2.39 21.59 2.96
C GLY A 110 -1.14 20.91 3.54
N ILE A 111 -0.81 19.69 3.11
CA ILE A 111 0.37 18.98 3.58
C ILE A 111 1.62 19.45 2.86
N ARG A 112 2.74 19.47 3.59
CA ARG A 112 4.05 19.66 2.99
C ARG A 112 4.31 18.56 1.98
N LYS A 113 4.73 18.93 0.77
CA LYS A 113 5.20 17.97 -0.24
C LYS A 113 6.44 17.25 0.29
N ILE A 114 6.31 15.95 0.50
CA ILE A 114 7.36 15.05 0.95
C ILE A 114 7.27 13.83 0.05
N ARG A 115 8.35 13.53 -0.68
CA ARG A 115 8.33 12.47 -1.70
C ARG A 115 7.86 11.12 -1.14
N ALA A 116 8.19 10.81 0.12
CA ALA A 116 7.78 9.56 0.77
C ALA A 116 6.26 9.47 0.99
N LEU A 117 5.62 10.60 1.31
CA LEU A 117 4.16 10.68 1.42
C LEU A 117 3.51 10.60 0.04
N ASP A 118 4.05 11.32 -0.94
CA ASP A 118 3.52 11.30 -2.31
C ASP A 118 3.57 9.89 -2.90
N TYR A 119 4.69 9.19 -2.70
CA TYR A 119 4.84 7.80 -3.14
C TYR A 119 3.91 6.86 -2.38
N PHE A 120 3.79 7.00 -1.06
CA PHE A 120 2.87 6.20 -0.25
C PHE A 120 1.43 6.33 -0.73
N TYR A 121 0.92 7.55 -0.89
CA TYR A 121 -0.46 7.75 -1.33
C TYR A 121 -0.66 7.30 -2.78
N GLY A 122 0.32 7.56 -3.66
CA GLY A 122 0.28 7.07 -5.04
C GLY A 122 0.23 5.54 -5.11
N TYR A 123 1.01 4.85 -4.28
CA TYR A 123 0.99 3.39 -4.17
C TYR A 123 -0.37 2.88 -3.69
N MET A 124 -0.96 3.50 -2.66
CA MET A 124 -2.26 3.08 -2.13
C MET A 124 -3.40 3.28 -3.13
N ILE A 125 -3.29 4.26 -4.03
CA ILE A 125 -4.30 4.53 -5.07
C ILE A 125 -4.21 3.60 -6.26
N ALA A 126 -3.05 2.97 -6.49
CA ALA A 126 -2.95 1.93 -7.52
C ALA A 126 -4.00 0.83 -7.31
N PHE A 127 -4.42 0.59 -6.07
CA PHE A 127 -5.42 -0.40 -5.69
C PHE A 127 -6.88 0.09 -5.83
N GLU A 128 -7.13 1.32 -6.32
CA GLU A 128 -8.48 1.81 -6.65
C GLU A 128 -9.13 1.01 -7.80
N ASN A 129 -8.32 0.56 -8.78
CA ASN A 129 -8.78 -0.07 -10.02
C ASN A 129 -8.58 -1.59 -10.06
N GLU A 130 -8.11 -2.20 -8.97
CA GLU A 130 -7.81 -3.65 -8.91
C GLU A 130 -8.90 -4.46 -8.18
N GLY A 131 -9.97 -3.81 -7.72
CA GLY A 131 -11.13 -4.42 -7.03
C GLY A 131 -12.38 -4.54 -7.88
#